data_AF-D2XSG9-F1
#
_entry.id   AF-D2XSG9-F1
#
_cell.length_a   1.000
_cell.length_b   1.000
_cell.length_c   1.000
_cell.angle_alpha   90.00
_cell.angle_beta   90.00
_cell.angle_gamma   90.00
#
_symmetry.space_group_name_H-M   'P 1'
#
loop_
_entity.id
_entity.type
_entity.pdbx_description
1 polymer ?
#
loop_
_entity_poly.entity_id
_entity_poly.type
_entity_poly.pdbx_seq_one_letter_code
_entity_poly.pdbx_strand_id
1 'polypeptide(L)' 'YEQWTFNGTVPGPFIRAKVGDVVELSLTNKDTAGNPHNIDCHAFTGPGGGAAVTTAEENETKTARFKLLYPGLYVY' A
#
# COMPACT_ATOMS: atom_id res chain seq x y z
N TYR A 1 -7.62 -18.87 -11.97
CA TYR A 1 -7.68 -18.94 -10.50
C TYR A 1 -8.03 -17.57 -9.98
N GLU A 2 -8.75 -17.50 -8.85
CA GLU A 2 -9.04 -16.24 -8.16
C GLU A 2 -7.75 -15.64 -7.58
N GLN A 3 -7.63 -14.31 -7.61
CA GLN A 3 -6.42 -13.58 -7.22
C GLN A 3 -6.78 -12.29 -6.50
N TRP A 4 -6.10 -12.00 -5.40
CA TRP A 4 -6.05 -10.65 -4.82
C TRP A 4 -4.93 -9.85 -5.47
N THR A 5 -5.26 -8.64 -5.90
CA THR A 5 -4.36 -7.80 -6.70
C THR A 5 -4.37 -6.36 -6.22
N PHE A 6 -3.27 -5.66 -6.42
CA PHE A 6 -3.24 -4.21 -6.33
C PHE A 6 -3.55 -3.64 -7.72
N ASN A 7 -4.64 -2.88 -7.85
CA ASN A 7 -5.10 -2.26 -9.10
C ASN A 7 -5.30 -3.24 -10.27
N GLY A 8 -5.73 -4.48 -10.01
CA GLY A 8 -6.13 -5.42 -11.04
C GLY A 8 -4.98 -6.17 -11.72
N THR A 9 -3.73 -6.01 -11.27
CA THR A 9 -2.56 -6.67 -11.87
C THR A 9 -1.75 -7.47 -10.86
N VAL A 10 -1.08 -8.50 -11.36
CA VAL A 10 -0.02 -9.24 -10.64
C VAL A 10 1.26 -9.19 -11.49
N PRO A 11 2.34 -8.54 -11.02
CA PRO A 11 2.44 -7.79 -9.77
C PRO A 11 1.62 -6.49 -9.78
N GLY A 12 1.51 -5.85 -8.62
CA GLY A 12 0.96 -4.50 -8.51
C GLY A 12 1.74 -3.46 -9.33
N PRO A 13 1.15 -2.27 -9.57
CA PRO A 13 1.77 -1.22 -10.38
C PRO A 13 3.07 -0.68 -9.76
N PHE A 14 4.08 -0.39 -10.57
CA PHE A 14 5.33 0.16 -10.07
C PHE A 14 5.17 1.62 -9.59
N ILE A 15 5.60 1.90 -8.35
CA ILE A 15 5.60 3.25 -7.76
C ILE A 15 7.01 3.83 -7.86
N ARG A 16 7.14 5.02 -8.46
CA ARG A 16 8.43 5.72 -8.62
C ARG A 16 8.37 7.12 -8.02
N ALA A 17 9.30 7.42 -7.12
CA ALA A 17 9.42 8.70 -6.42
C ALA A 17 10.90 9.04 -6.16
N LYS A 18 11.17 10.18 -5.53
CA LYS A 18 12.51 10.61 -5.09
C LYS A 18 12.62 10.59 -3.56
N VAL A 19 13.85 10.48 -3.08
CA VAL A 19 14.15 10.69 -1.65
C VAL A 19 13.74 12.11 -1.27
N GLY A 20 13.03 12.25 -0.15
CA GLY A 20 12.47 13.49 0.35
C GLY A 20 11.00 13.72 -0.01
N ASP A 21 10.48 13.03 -1.03
CA ASP A 21 9.07 13.10 -1.40
C ASP A 21 8.18 12.56 -0.27
N VAL A 22 6.96 13.09 -0.18
CA VAL A 22 5.90 12.53 0.66
C VAL A 22 4.91 11.82 -0.25
N VAL A 23 4.85 10.49 -0.13
CA VAL A 23 3.84 9.68 -0.81
C VAL A 23 2.57 9.71 0.02
N GLU A 24 1.48 10.19 -0.58
CA GLU A 24 0.13 9.97 -0.07
C GLU A 24 -0.45 8.72 -0.74
N LEU A 25 -0.76 7.71 0.08
CA LEU A 25 -1.30 6.44 -0.37
C LEU A 25 -2.74 6.34 0.11
N SER A 26 -3.65 6.07 -0.84
CA SER A 26 -5.04 5.72 -0.57
C SER A 26 -5.28 4.28 -1.02
N LEU A 27 -5.65 3.42 -0.09
CA LEU A 27 -5.99 2.02 -0.34
C LEU A 27 -7.50 1.85 -0.14
N THR A 28 -8.19 1.47 -1.22
CA THR A 28 -9.61 1.11 -1.18
C THR A 28 -9.74 -0.39 -1.35
N ASN A 29 -10.34 -1.07 -0.37
CA ASN A 29 -10.59 -2.49 -0.45
C ASN A 29 -11.89 -2.76 -1.22
N LYS A 30 -11.82 -3.60 -2.26
CA LYS A 30 -12.96 -4.02 -3.10
C LYS A 30 -13.21 -5.53 -3.08
N ASP A 31 -12.63 -6.24 -2.11
CA ASP A 31 -12.85 -7.67 -1.95
C ASP A 31 -14.25 -7.96 -1.38
N THR A 32 -15.14 -8.42 -2.26
CA THR A 32 -16.53 -8.77 -1.89
C THR A 32 -16.64 -10.01 -1.01
N ALA A 33 -15.54 -10.77 -0.80
CA ALA A 33 -15.51 -11.86 0.17
C ALA A 33 -15.35 -11.36 1.62
N GLY A 34 -15.12 -10.05 1.81
CA GLY A 34 -15.02 -9.43 3.12
C GLY A 34 -13.67 -9.62 3.82
N ASN A 35 -12.62 -10.04 3.11
CA ASN A 35 -11.29 -10.08 3.70
C ASN A 35 -10.74 -8.65 3.87
N PRO A 36 -10.21 -8.28 5.04
CA PRO A 36 -9.51 -7.02 5.21
C PRO A 36 -8.18 -7.06 4.45
N HIS A 37 -7.84 -5.95 3.80
CA HIS A 37 -6.59 -5.80 3.06
C HIS A 37 -5.83 -4.57 3.55
N ASN A 38 -4.49 -4.63 3.48
CA ASN A 38 -3.60 -3.53 3.80
C ASN A 38 -2.38 -3.55 2.86
N ILE A 39 -1.38 -2.73 3.16
CA ILE A 39 -0.13 -2.67 2.39
C ILE A 39 1.05 -2.39 3.33
N ASP A 40 2.10 -3.21 3.21
CA ASP A 40 3.39 -3.04 3.90
C ASP A 40 4.44 -2.69 2.85
N CYS A 41 4.84 -1.42 2.79
CA CYS A 41 5.88 -0.98 1.87
C CYS A 41 7.21 -0.84 2.60
N HIS A 42 8.24 -1.56 2.13
CA HIS A 42 9.56 -1.54 2.74
C HIS A 42 10.29 -0.19 2.61
N ALA A 43 9.78 0.72 1.76
CA ALA A 43 10.29 2.10 1.67
C ALA A 43 9.72 3.01 2.77
N PHE A 44 8.66 2.60 3.47
CA PHE A 44 7.98 3.43 4.48
C PHE A 44 8.59 3.20 5.86
N THR A 45 8.82 4.30 6.59
CA THR A 45 9.24 4.24 8.00
C THR A 45 8.03 4.34 8.91
N GLY A 46 7.72 3.26 9.62
CA GLY A 46 6.60 3.17 10.56
C GLY A 46 6.22 1.72 10.86
N PRO A 47 5.28 1.47 11.78
CA PRO A 47 4.86 0.11 12.13
C PRO A 47 4.30 -0.66 10.92
N GLY A 48 4.86 -1.86 10.67
CA GLY A 48 4.46 -2.75 9.57
C GLY A 48 4.53 -2.11 8.18
N GLY A 49 5.50 -1.21 7.95
CA GLY A 49 5.67 -0.51 6.66
C GLY A 49 4.42 0.24 6.19
N GLY A 50 3.57 0.70 7.12
CA GLY A 50 2.31 1.38 6.82
C GLY A 50 1.05 0.51 6.97
N ALA A 51 1.20 -0.82 7.10
CA ALA A 51 0.08 -1.75 7.22
C ALA A 51 -0.81 -1.42 8.42
N ALA A 52 -0.22 -1.02 9.55
CA ALA A 52 -0.93 -0.69 10.79
C ALA A 52 -1.95 0.45 10.65
N VAL A 53 -1.79 1.33 9.65
CA VAL A 53 -2.69 2.47 9.39
C VAL A 53 -3.44 2.36 8.06
N THR A 54 -3.26 1.25 7.32
CA THR A 54 -3.86 1.03 6.00
C THR A 54 -4.76 -0.21 5.92
N THR A 55 -4.95 -0.95 7.03
CA THR A 55 -5.97 -2.00 7.10
C THR A 55 -7.36 -1.43 6.84
N ALA A 56 -7.93 -1.84 5.70
CA ALA A 56 -9.22 -1.41 5.20
C ALA A 56 -10.17 -2.61 5.11
N GLU A 57 -11.36 -2.46 5.69
CA GLU A 57 -12.48 -3.39 5.50
C GLU A 57 -13.09 -3.24 4.10
N GLU A 58 -13.98 -4.16 3.71
CA GLU A 58 -14.66 -4.08 2.41
C GLU A 58 -15.30 -2.70 2.18
N ASN A 59 -15.03 -2.11 1.01
CA ASN A 59 -15.44 -0.76 0.59
C ASN A 59 -14.89 0.40 1.41
N GLU A 60 -14.07 0.15 2.43
CA GLU A 60 -13.37 1.19 3.16
C GLU A 60 -12.19 1.74 2.34
N THR A 61 -11.89 3.02 2.54
CA THR A 61 -10.66 3.64 2.06
C THR A 61 -9.84 4.15 3.24
N LYS A 62 -8.57 3.74 3.33
CA LYS A 62 -7.59 4.29 4.26
C LYS A 62 -6.59 5.13 3.51
N THR A 63 -6.27 6.30 4.06
CA THR A 63 -5.28 7.22 3.50
C THR A 63 -4.19 7.53 4.52
N ALA A 64 -2.94 7.39 4.10
CA ALA A 64 -1.77 7.67 4.93
C ALA A 64 -0.67 8.36 4.11
N ARG A 65 0.21 9.09 4.80
CA ARG A 65 1.31 9.84 4.18
C ARG A 65 2.64 9.38 4.75
N PHE A 66 3.58 9.07 3.87
CA PHE A 66 4.90 8.55 4.23
C PHE A 66 5.99 9.37 3.55
N LYS A 67 6.93 9.89 4.33
CA LYS A 67 8.11 10.55 3.79
C LYS A 67 9.15 9.51 3.41
N LEU A 68 9.66 9.59 2.18
CA LEU A 68 10.67 8.65 1.69
C LEU A 68 12.06 9.12 2.12
N LEU A 69 12.69 8.37 3.03
CA LEU A 69 13.95 8.77 3.66
C LEU A 69 15.18 8.13 3.01
N TYR A 70 15.02 6.99 2.34
CA TYR A 70 16.14 6.18 1.86
C TYR A 70 15.99 5.85 0.36
N PRO A 71 17.05 5.98 -0.46
CA PRO A 71 17.00 5.58 -1.86
C PRO A 71 17.02 4.04 -1.97
N GLY A 72 16.45 3.49 -3.04
CA GLY A 72 16.51 2.05 -3.29
C GLY A 72 15.37 1.52 -4.14
N LEU A 73 15.37 0.19 -4.29
CA LEU A 73 14.27 -0.59 -4.86
C LEU A 73 13.65 -1.42 -3.72
N TYR A 74 12.35 -1.29 -3.52
CA TYR A 74 11.64 -1.83 -2.37
C TYR A 74 10.45 -2.67 -2.83
N VAL A 75 10.10 -3.67 -2.02
CA VAL A 75 8.87 -4.45 -2.15
C VAL A 75 7.76 -3.74 -1.37
N TYR A 76 6.52 -3.95 -1.81
CA TYR A 76 5.31 -3.62 -1.06
C TYR A 76 4.24 -4.70 -1.23
#